data_AF-A0A512BVS7-F1
#
_entry.id   AF-A0A512BVS7-F1
#
_cell.length_a   1.000
_cell.length_b   1.000
_cell.length_c   1.000
_cell.angle_alpha   90.00
_cell.angle_beta   90.00
_cell.angle_gamma   90.00
#
_symmetry.space_group_name_H-M   'P 1'
#
loop_
_entity.id
_entity.type
_entity.pdbx_description
1 polymer ?
#
loop_
_entity_poly.entity_id
_entity_poly.type
_entity_poly.pdbx_seq_one_letter_code
_entity_poly.pdbx_strand_id
1 'polypeptide(L)' 'MRQRSRGWIMPEADMLSMLKLIDEKTLSPKIEVEHRDVLIRLREIFENDLNADRFDDSSNE' A
#
# COMPACT_ATOMS: atom_id res chain seq x y z
N MET A 1 6.38 12.39 16.97
CA MET A 1 5.04 11.76 16.95
C MET A 1 3.98 12.75 16.46
N ARG A 2 3.90 12.96 15.15
CA ARG A 2 2.73 13.63 14.55
C ARG A 2 1.82 12.53 14.04
N GLN A 3 0.79 12.23 14.82
CA GLN A 3 -0.29 11.33 14.43
C GLN A 3 -0.87 11.80 13.10
N ARG A 4 -0.63 11.05 12.02
CA ARG A 4 -1.31 11.28 10.75
C ARG A 4 -2.80 11.08 10.96
N SER A 5 -3.53 12.17 10.75
CA SER A 5 -4.96 12.29 10.88
C SER A 5 -5.68 11.27 10.00
N ARG A 6 -6.22 10.20 10.59
CA ARG A 6 -7.51 9.53 10.25
C ARG A 6 -7.60 8.14 10.88
N GLY A 7 -7.67 8.07 12.21
CA GLY A 7 -8.35 7.02 13.01
C GLY A 7 -7.98 5.54 12.86
N TRP A 8 -7.30 5.11 11.80
CA TRP A 8 -6.93 3.74 11.47
C TRP A 8 -5.56 3.81 10.79
N ILE A 9 -4.52 3.58 11.56
CA ILE A 9 -3.18 3.33 11.02
C ILE A 9 -3.18 1.86 10.66
N MET A 10 -3.14 1.55 9.36
CA MET A 10 -2.92 0.17 8.93
C MET A 10 -1.48 -0.21 9.30
N PRO A 11 -1.26 -1.32 10.05
CA PRO A 11 0.10 -1.78 10.33
C PRO A 11 0.87 -2.10 9.05
N GLU A 12 2.18 -1.85 9.05
CA GLU A 12 3.07 -2.18 7.92
C GLU A 12 2.93 -3.64 7.48
N ALA A 13 2.85 -4.57 8.43
CA ALA A 13 2.67 -6.00 8.14
C ALA A 13 1.36 -6.30 7.38
N ASP A 14 0.30 -5.56 7.69
CA ASP A 14 -0.99 -5.69 7.02
C ASP A 14 -0.94 -5.06 5.62
N MET A 15 -0.27 -3.92 5.47
CA MET A 15 0.00 -3.30 4.15
C MET A 15 0.81 -4.24 3.25
N LEU A 16 1.87 -4.86 3.76
CA LEU A 16 2.68 -5.82 3.01
C LEU A 16 1.87 -7.06 2.60
N SER A 17 0.99 -7.52 3.49
CA SER A 17 0.08 -8.64 3.18
C SER A 17 -0.94 -8.26 2.09
N MET A 18 -1.47 -7.03 2.12
CA MET A 18 -2.36 -6.51 1.08
C MET A 18 -1.65 -6.36 -0.26
N LEU A 19 -0.42 -5.84 -0.28
CA LEU A 19 0.39 -5.71 -1.49
C LEU A 19 0.61 -7.07 -2.15
N LYS A 20 0.94 -8.10 -1.37
CA LYS A 20 1.10 -9.46 -1.88
C LYS A 20 -0.18 -10.01 -2.52
N LEU A 21 -1.33 -9.78 -1.89
CA LEU A 21 -2.63 -10.19 -2.44
C LEU A 21 -2.98 -9.44 -3.73
N ILE A 22 -2.64 -8.15 -3.82
CA ILE A 22 -2.82 -7.35 -5.04
C ILE A 22 -1.94 -7.90 -6.17
N ASP A 23 -0.69 -8.23 -5.88
CA ASP A 23 0.22 -8.83 -6.86
C ASP A 23 -0.30 -10.19 -7.35
N GLU A 24 -0.76 -11.06 -6.45
CA GLU A 24 -1.37 -12.35 -6.80
C GLU A 24 -2.62 -12.19 -7.67
N LYS A 25 -3.45 -11.19 -7.37
CA LYS A 25 -4.68 -10.87 -8.12
C LYS A 25 -4.35 -10.32 -9.51
N THR A 26 -3.42 -9.39 -9.62
CA THR A 26 -3.05 -8.74 -10.90
C THR A 26 -2.33 -9.68 -11.87
N LEU A 27 -1.73 -10.76 -11.37
CA LEU A 27 -1.16 -11.85 -12.17
C LEU A 27 -2.20 -12.91 -12.57
N SER A 28 -3.40 -12.88 -11.99
CA SER A 28 -4.45 -13.83 -12.32
C SER A 28 -5.10 -13.47 -13.66
N PRO A 29 -5.16 -14.39 -14.64
CA PRO A 29 -5.81 -14.14 -15.93
C PRO A 29 -7.34 -14.09 -15.84
N LYS A 30 -7.91 -14.30 -14.64
CA LYS A 30 -9.36 -14.28 -14.38
C LYS A 30 -9.91 -12.89 -14.06
N ILE A 31 -9.05 -11.88 -13.97
CA ILE A 31 -9.43 -10.51 -13.65
C ILE A 31 -9.60 -9.72 -14.94
N GLU A 32 -10.73 -9.04 -15.09
CA GLU A 32 -10.97 -8.11 -16.20
C GLU A 32 -9.95 -6.96 -16.16
N VAL A 33 -9.55 -6.47 -17.33
CA VAL A 33 -8.51 -5.44 -17.46
C VAL A 33 -8.83 -4.20 -16.61
N GLU A 34 -10.09 -3.78 -16.54
CA GLU A 34 -10.52 -2.64 -15.72
C GLU A 34 -10.25 -2.84 -14.23
N HIS A 35 -10.44 -4.06 -13.73
CA HIS A 35 -10.18 -4.40 -12.33
C HIS A 35 -8.67 -4.45 -12.04
N ARG A 36 -7.84 -4.76 -13.04
CA ARG A 36 -6.38 -4.75 -12.92
C ARG A 36 -5.84 -3.33 -12.73
N ASP A 37 -6.38 -2.36 -13.47
CA ASP A 37 -5.96 -0.96 -13.37
C ASP A 37 -6.28 -0.35 -11.99
N VAL A 38 -7.45 -0.69 -11.43
CA VAL A 38 -7.82 -0.29 -10.07
C VAL A 38 -6.87 -0.89 -9.04
N LEU A 39 -6.49 -2.16 -9.20
CA LEU A 39 -5.55 -2.84 -8.31
C LEU A 39 -4.14 -2.23 -8.40
N ILE A 40 -3.68 -1.83 -9.60
CA ILE A 40 -2.40 -1.13 -9.79
C ILE A 40 -2.41 0.21 -9.05
N ARG A 41 -3.47 1.01 -9.19
CA ARG A 41 -3.58 2.29 -8.45
C ARG A 41 -3.61 2.08 -6.93
N LEU A 42 -4.27 1.03 -6.47
CA LEU A 42 -4.31 0.70 -5.05
C LEU A 42 -2.92 0.30 -4.51
N ARG A 43 -2.13 -0.42 -5.31
CA ARG A 43 -0.72 -0.75 -5.01
C ARG A 43 0.13 0.51 -4.84
N GLU A 44 0.01 1.47 -5.76
CA GLU A 44 0.72 2.75 -5.68
C GLU A 44 0.39 3.54 -4.40
N ILE A 45 -0.88 3.52 -3.95
CA ILE A 45 -1.29 4.18 -2.71
C ILE A 45 -0.59 3.56 -1.50
N PHE A 46 -0.54 2.22 -1.40
CA PHE A 46 0.15 1.55 -0.30
C PHE A 46 1.67 1.71 -0.35
N GLU A 47 2.28 1.65 -1.53
CA GLU A 47 3.72 1.90 -1.70
C GLU A 47 4.08 3.34 -1.30
N ASN A 48 3.23 4.33 -1.63
CA ASN A 48 3.43 5.72 -1.22
C ASN A 48 3.28 5.90 0.30
N ASP A 49 2.30 5.25 0.94
CA ASP A 49 2.11 5.32 2.39
C ASP A 49 3.30 4.68 3.15
N LEU A 50 3.75 3.51 2.69
CA LEU A 50 4.95 2.85 3.24
C LEU A 50 6.21 3.69 3.09
N ASN A 51 6.43 4.28 1.91
CA ASN A 51 7.58 5.15 1.71
C ASN A 51 7.48 6.40 2.58
N ALA A 52 6.29 7.00 2.70
CA ALA A 52 6.08 8.17 3.54
C ALA A 52 6.31 7.90 5.03
N ASP A 53 6.12 6.68 5.52
CA ASP A 53 6.47 6.27 6.89
C ASP A 53 7.99 6.13 7.04
N ARG A 54 8.67 5.48 6.08
CA ARG A 54 10.13 5.29 6.09
C ARG A 54 10.94 6.59 5.97
N PHE A 55 10.43 7.58 5.25
CA PHE A 55 11.07 8.89 5.14
C PHE A 55 10.91 9.78 6.39
N ASP A 56 9.88 9.56 7.22
CA ASP A 56 9.71 10.28 8.50
C ASP A 56 10.75 9.81 9.53
N ASP A 57 11.15 8.54 9.48
CA ASP A 57 12.16 7.94 10.36
C ASP A 57 13.60 8.39 10.03
N SER A 58 13.86 8.77 8.76
CA SER A 58 15.20 9.18 8.28
C SER A 58 15.54 10.66 8.52
N SER A 59 14.59 11.47 9.02
CA SER A 59 14.80 12.91 9.26
C SER A 59 15.20 13.24 10.71
N ASN A 60 15.51 12.23 11.51
CA ASN A 60 15.79 12.38 12.95
C ASN A 60 17.14 11.78 13.39
N GLU A 61 18.15 11.84 12.50
CA GLU A 61 19.56 11.57 12.83
C GLU A 61 20.38 12.87 12.97
#